data_AF-A0A6N6VS61-F1
#
_entry.id   AF-A0A6N6VS61-F1
#
_cell.length_a   1.000
_cell.length_b   1.000
_cell.length_c   1.000
_cell.angle_alpha   90.00
_cell.angle_beta   90.00
_cell.angle_gamma   90.00
#
_symmetry.space_group_name_H-M   'P 1'
#
loop_
_entity.id
_entity.type
_entity.pdbx_description
1 polymer ?
#
loop_
_entity_poly.entity_id
_entity_poly.type
_entity_poly.pdbx_seq_one_letter_code
_entity_poly.pdbx_strand_id
1 'polypeptide(L)'
;MFNEMSSYENLKSNLENRFDLSPLKSEFLLFWQKWSHLHIQLFSELQLGVYKTFMSPKDLELITQKFMKKRLGIISAFSQRMKNHPEFKNEITLFRNVINEHDENFKTILKQILSKLLTELNRLQSIRKVTNAYKNNQFSLGG
;
A
#
# COMPACT_ATOMS: atom_id res chain seq x y z
N MET A 1 -11.30 8.23 8.39
CA MET A 1 -10.64 8.02 7.09
C MET A 1 -9.16 7.82 7.37
N PHE A 2 -8.54 6.76 6.84
CA PHE A 2 -7.28 6.20 7.33
C PHE A 2 -6.08 7.18 7.21
N ASN A 3 -5.34 7.34 8.31
CA ASN A 3 -4.08 8.11 8.45
C ASN A 3 -2.94 7.54 7.56
N GLU A 4 -3.16 6.35 7.02
CA GLU A 4 -2.28 5.57 6.17
C GLU A 4 -2.27 6.09 4.72
N MET A 5 -3.41 6.65 4.27
CA MET A 5 -3.50 7.31 2.97
C MET A 5 -2.70 8.62 2.99
N SER A 6 -2.70 9.35 4.11
CA SER A 6 -1.81 10.50 4.31
C SER A 6 -0.33 10.10 4.38
N SER A 7 0.01 8.95 4.98
CA SER A 7 1.40 8.45 4.93
C SER A 7 1.85 8.12 3.50
N TYR A 8 0.96 7.58 2.66
CA TYR A 8 1.26 7.32 1.25
C TYR A 8 1.33 8.60 0.41
N GLU A 9 0.43 9.56 0.61
CA GLU A 9 0.47 10.87 -0.07
C GLU A 9 1.77 11.63 0.24
N ASN A 10 2.25 11.58 1.49
CA ASN A 10 3.55 12.17 1.86
C ASN A 10 4.73 11.49 1.15
N LEU A 11 4.73 10.15 1.07
CA LEU A 11 5.74 9.40 0.32
C LEU A 11 5.72 9.78 -1.17
N LYS A 12 4.52 9.89 -1.75
CA LYS A 12 4.31 10.28 -3.15
C LYS A 12 4.89 11.66 -3.44
N SER A 13 4.54 12.66 -2.63
CA SER A 13 5.00 14.05 -2.79
C SER A 13 6.54 14.15 -2.71
N ASN A 14 7.16 13.45 -1.75
CA ASN A 14 8.61 13.49 -1.55
C ASN A 14 9.41 12.88 -2.70
N LEU A 15 8.85 11.87 -3.38
CA LEU A 15 9.53 11.19 -4.47
C LEU A 15 9.26 11.83 -5.84
N GLU A 16 8.11 12.51 -6.01
CA GLU A 16 7.78 13.23 -7.25
C GLU A 16 8.79 14.35 -7.55
N ASN A 17 9.19 15.10 -6.52
CA ASN A 17 10.13 16.24 -6.65
C ASN A 17 11.55 15.81 -7.04
N ARG A 18 11.90 14.52 -6.94
CA ARG A 18 13.25 14.03 -7.28
C ARG A 18 13.57 14.07 -8.77
N PHE A 19 12.56 14.26 -9.61
CA PHE A 19 12.72 14.32 -11.07
C PHE A 19 12.68 15.74 -11.62
N ASP A 20 12.65 16.77 -10.76
CA ASP A 20 12.50 18.16 -11.19
C ASP A 20 13.64 18.66 -12.08
N LEU A 21 14.84 18.11 -11.89
CA LEU A 21 16.04 18.45 -12.67
C LEU A 21 16.32 17.43 -13.79
N SER A 22 15.48 16.40 -13.94
CA SER A 22 15.66 15.38 -14.97
C SER A 22 15.30 15.95 -16.35
N PRO A 23 16.11 15.67 -17.40
CA PRO A 23 15.74 15.98 -18.77
C PRO A 23 14.48 15.21 -19.24
N LEU A 24 14.07 14.17 -18.50
CA LEU A 24 12.90 13.34 -18.76
C LEU A 24 11.77 13.57 -17.75
N LYS A 25 11.75 14.75 -17.12
CA LYS A 25 10.76 15.11 -16.10
C LYS A 25 9.32 14.76 -16.51
N SER A 26 8.93 15.08 -17.75
CA SER A 26 7.57 14.81 -18.26
C SER A 26 7.23 13.32 -18.26
N GLU A 27 8.17 12.48 -18.72
CA GLU A 27 8.04 11.02 -18.69
C GLU A 27 7.94 10.50 -17.25
N PHE A 28 8.77 11.01 -16.35
CA PHE A 28 8.75 10.63 -14.94
C PHE A 28 7.43 11.02 -14.26
N LEU A 29 6.90 12.21 -14.54
CA LEU A 29 5.59 12.63 -14.01
C LEU A 29 4.47 11.71 -14.50
N LEU A 30 4.45 11.37 -15.80
CA LEU A 30 3.46 10.45 -16.35
C LEU A 30 3.58 9.05 -15.75
N PHE A 31 4.81 8.58 -15.52
CA PHE A 31 5.05 7.34 -14.79
C PHE A 31 4.48 7.43 -13.37
N TRP A 32 4.79 8.50 -12.65
CA TRP A 32 4.42 8.66 -11.24
C TRP A 32 2.91 8.76 -11.06
N GLN A 33 2.21 9.46 -11.94
CA GLN A 33 0.75 9.50 -11.95
C GLN A 33 0.13 8.09 -12.06
N LYS A 34 0.61 7.27 -13.02
CA LYS A 34 0.15 5.88 -13.19
C LYS A 34 0.52 5.01 -11.99
N TRP A 35 1.72 5.23 -11.46
CA TRP A 35 2.23 4.53 -10.28
C TRP A 35 1.37 4.79 -9.05
N SER A 36 1.15 6.06 -8.69
CA SER A 36 0.34 6.44 -7.53
C SER A 36 -1.10 5.96 -7.68
N HIS A 37 -1.69 6.11 -8.86
CA HIS A 37 -3.05 5.63 -9.11
C HIS A 37 -3.20 4.13 -8.84
N LEU A 38 -2.22 3.31 -9.27
CA LEU A 38 -2.22 1.87 -9.02
C LEU A 38 -2.23 1.53 -7.51
N HIS A 39 -1.47 2.26 -6.70
CA HIS A 39 -1.39 2.02 -5.25
C HIS A 39 -2.64 2.51 -4.52
N ILE A 40 -3.20 3.66 -4.92
CA ILE A 40 -4.48 4.15 -4.40
C ILE A 40 -5.60 3.15 -4.72
N GLN A 41 -5.60 2.60 -5.95
CA GLN A 41 -6.53 1.56 -6.35
C GLN A 41 -6.38 0.31 -5.47
N LEU A 42 -5.15 -0.12 -5.15
CA LEU A 42 -4.92 -1.25 -4.24
C LEU A 42 -5.56 -1.01 -2.87
N PHE A 43 -5.31 0.15 -2.26
CA PHE A 43 -5.90 0.47 -0.94
C PHE A 43 -7.43 0.51 -0.98
N SER A 44 -8.00 0.99 -2.08
CA SER A 44 -9.45 1.03 -2.29
C SER A 44 -10.03 -0.38 -2.47
N GLU A 45 -9.36 -1.24 -3.25
CA GLU A 45 -9.77 -2.64 -3.49
C GLU A 45 -9.66 -3.48 -2.20
N LEU A 46 -8.68 -3.21 -1.33
CA LEU A 46 -8.51 -3.89 -0.04
C LEU A 46 -9.61 -3.55 0.99
N GLN A 47 -10.49 -2.58 0.71
CA GLN A 47 -11.61 -2.16 1.58
C GLN A 47 -11.19 -1.95 3.05
N LEU A 48 -9.97 -1.45 3.27
CA LEU A 48 -9.42 -1.27 4.61
C LEU A 48 -10.33 -0.36 5.44
N GLY A 49 -10.89 -0.89 6.53
CA GLY A 49 -11.74 -0.13 7.44
C GLY A 49 -13.24 -0.14 7.15
N VAL A 50 -13.72 -0.91 6.16
CA VAL A 50 -15.15 -1.10 5.95
C VAL A 50 -15.68 -2.19 6.90
N TYR A 51 -16.70 -1.84 7.70
CA TYR A 51 -17.31 -2.75 8.66
C TYR A 51 -18.12 -3.84 7.94
N LYS A 52 -17.95 -5.11 8.33
CA LYS A 52 -18.64 -6.34 7.84
C LYS A 52 -18.21 -6.91 6.47
N THR A 53 -17.24 -6.33 5.77
CA THR A 53 -16.67 -6.94 4.56
C THR A 53 -15.53 -7.88 4.95
N PHE A 54 -15.80 -9.18 4.95
CA PHE A 54 -14.77 -10.21 5.05
C PHE A 54 -14.29 -10.55 3.64
N MET A 55 -13.01 -10.25 3.37
CA MET A 55 -12.37 -10.68 2.13
C MET A 55 -11.79 -12.08 2.34
N SER A 56 -12.07 -13.00 1.42
CA SER A 56 -11.49 -14.34 1.52
C SER A 56 -9.99 -14.31 1.18
N PRO A 57 -9.18 -15.27 1.67
CA PRO A 57 -7.78 -15.39 1.27
C PRO A 57 -7.59 -15.47 -0.25
N LYS A 58 -8.54 -16.07 -0.97
CA LYS A 58 -8.52 -16.17 -2.44
C LYS A 58 -8.70 -14.82 -3.11
N ASP A 59 -9.59 -13.97 -2.58
CA ASP A 59 -9.83 -12.63 -3.12
C ASP A 59 -8.62 -11.71 -2.86
N LEU A 60 -7.99 -11.83 -1.68
CA LEU A 60 -6.74 -11.12 -1.35
C LEU A 60 -5.60 -11.52 -2.29
N GLU A 61 -5.46 -12.81 -2.57
CA GLU A 61 -4.47 -13.32 -3.51
C GLU A 61 -4.73 -12.76 -4.92
N LEU A 62 -5.97 -12.77 -5.39
CA LEU A 62 -6.35 -12.24 -6.70
C LEU A 62 -6.01 -10.74 -6.84
N ILE A 63 -6.35 -9.93 -5.82
CA ILE A 63 -6.04 -8.49 -5.80
C ILE A 63 -4.52 -8.28 -5.84
N THR A 64 -3.77 -9.05 -5.05
CA THR A 64 -2.31 -8.96 -4.98
C THR A 64 -1.68 -9.30 -6.32
N GLN A 65 -2.09 -10.42 -6.94
CA GLN A 65 -1.58 -10.83 -8.25
C GLN A 65 -1.88 -9.78 -9.34
N LYS A 66 -3.11 -9.26 -9.36
CA LYS A 66 -3.53 -8.20 -10.30
C LYS A 66 -2.69 -6.94 -10.13
N PHE A 67 -2.49 -6.50 -8.89
CA PHE A 67 -1.65 -5.36 -8.55
C PHE A 67 -0.20 -5.58 -9.02
N MET A 68 0.40 -6.72 -8.67
CA MET A 68 1.79 -7.04 -9.04
C MET A 68 1.98 -7.11 -10.56
N LYS A 69 1.02 -7.71 -11.29
CA LYS A 69 1.04 -7.76 -12.75
C LYS A 69 1.00 -6.37 -13.37
N LYS A 70 0.10 -5.49 -12.91
CA LYS A 70 0.03 -4.09 -13.38
C LYS A 70 1.31 -3.32 -13.04
N ARG A 71 1.84 -3.49 -11.83
CA ARG A 71 3.07 -2.85 -11.37
C ARG A 71 4.25 -3.20 -12.28
N LEU A 72 4.46 -4.49 -12.54
CA LEU A 72 5.50 -4.96 -13.46
C LEU A 72 5.31 -4.40 -14.87
N GLY A 73 4.07 -4.34 -15.37
CA GLY A 73 3.76 -3.74 -16.66
C GLY A 73 4.16 -2.26 -16.76
N ILE A 74 3.86 -1.47 -15.73
CA ILE A 74 4.21 -0.04 -15.67
C ILE A 74 5.75 0.14 -15.64
N ILE A 75 6.46 -0.60 -14.80
CA ILE A 75 7.95 -0.54 -14.73
C ILE A 75 8.57 -0.95 -16.06
N SER A 76 8.07 -2.03 -16.66
CA SER A 76 8.59 -2.56 -17.92
C SER A 76 8.39 -1.57 -19.07
N ALA A 77 7.19 -0.99 -19.19
CA ALA A 77 6.87 0.00 -20.21
C ALA A 77 7.78 1.24 -20.10
N PHE A 78 8.00 1.74 -18.88
CA PHE A 78 8.90 2.87 -18.66
C PHE A 78 10.35 2.50 -18.97
N SER A 79 10.83 1.37 -18.45
CA SER A 79 12.20 0.89 -18.70
C SER A 79 12.47 0.68 -20.19
N GLN A 80 11.48 0.17 -20.95
CA GLN A 80 11.61 -0.03 -22.38
C GLN A 80 11.67 1.30 -23.15
N ARG A 81 10.85 2.28 -22.75
CA ARG A 81 10.94 3.64 -23.31
C ARG A 81 12.32 4.23 -23.07
N MET A 82 12.87 4.07 -21.87
CA MET A 82 14.22 4.56 -21.53
C MET A 82 15.34 3.86 -22.30
N LYS A 83 15.21 2.57 -22.60
CA LYS A 83 16.20 1.82 -23.39
C LYS A 83 16.36 2.35 -24.82
N ASN A 84 15.32 2.97 -25.37
CA ASN A 84 15.38 3.59 -26.69
C ASN A 84 16.14 4.93 -26.70
N HIS A 85 16.58 5.40 -25.52
CA HIS A 85 17.35 6.62 -25.32
C HIS A 85 18.63 6.32 -24.51
N PRO A 86 19.63 5.64 -25.12
CA PRO A 86 20.85 5.22 -24.46
C PRO A 86 21.66 6.37 -23.83
N GLU A 87 21.48 7.59 -24.32
CA GLU A 87 22.05 8.82 -23.77
C GLU A 87 21.62 9.11 -22.32
N PHE A 88 20.50 8.55 -21.85
CA PHE A 88 19.95 8.77 -20.50
C PHE A 88 20.24 7.61 -19.53
N LYS A 89 21.41 6.97 -19.63
CA LYS A 89 21.82 5.87 -18.73
C LYS A 89 21.75 6.23 -17.24
N ASN A 90 22.07 7.48 -16.89
CA ASN A 90 21.98 7.98 -15.51
C ASN A 90 20.52 8.03 -15.01
N GLU A 91 19.56 8.35 -15.88
CA GLU A 91 18.14 8.40 -15.55
C GLU A 91 17.56 6.99 -15.32
N ILE A 92 18.07 5.96 -16.01
CA ILE A 92 17.69 4.57 -15.73
C ILE A 92 18.14 4.15 -14.32
N THR A 93 19.34 4.55 -13.92
CA THR A 93 19.85 4.30 -12.56
C THR A 93 19.02 5.06 -11.53
N LEU A 94 18.73 6.35 -11.77
CA LEU A 94 17.86 7.15 -10.92
C LEU A 94 16.48 6.50 -10.74
N PHE A 95 15.86 6.08 -11.85
CA PHE A 95 14.57 5.41 -11.85
C PHE A 95 14.59 4.15 -10.96
N ARG A 96 15.59 3.27 -11.14
CA ARG A 96 15.72 2.05 -10.32
C ARG A 96 15.87 2.38 -8.84
N ASN A 97 16.67 3.39 -8.51
CA ASN A 97 16.88 3.80 -7.13
C ASN A 97 15.58 4.33 -6.50
N VAL A 98 14.82 5.15 -7.23
CA VAL A 98 13.52 5.66 -6.75
C VAL A 98 12.51 4.54 -6.56
N ILE A 99 12.47 3.53 -7.45
CA ILE A 99 11.58 2.37 -7.29
C ILE A 99 11.96 1.55 -6.07
N ASN A 100 13.26 1.28 -5.86
CA ASN A 100 13.74 0.54 -4.70
C ASN A 100 13.42 1.28 -3.39
N GLU A 101 13.67 2.59 -3.34
CA GLU A 101 13.36 3.42 -2.17
C GLU A 101 11.85 3.47 -1.90
N HIS A 102 11.03 3.60 -2.95
CA HIS A 102 9.59 3.51 -2.82
C HIS A 102 9.17 2.17 -2.23
N ASP A 103 9.73 1.06 -2.70
CA ASP A 103 9.36 -0.29 -2.22
C ASP A 103 9.67 -0.50 -0.75
N GLU A 104 10.85 -0.07 -0.29
CA GLU A 104 11.20 -0.18 1.13
C GLU A 104 10.31 0.69 2.03
N ASN A 105 9.99 1.91 1.58
CA ASN A 105 9.06 2.80 2.28
C ASN A 105 7.63 2.24 2.28
N PHE A 106 7.17 1.72 1.14
CA PHE A 106 5.84 1.14 1.00
C PHE A 106 5.68 -0.11 1.87
N LYS A 107 6.69 -0.98 1.92
CA LYS A 107 6.74 -2.12 2.84
C LYS A 107 6.65 -1.69 4.30
N THR A 108 7.29 -0.57 4.66
CA THR A 108 7.20 0.00 6.01
C THR A 108 5.78 0.47 6.32
N ILE A 109 5.12 1.16 5.39
CA ILE A 109 3.71 1.55 5.53
C ILE A 109 2.82 0.32 5.72
N LEU A 110 2.98 -0.73 4.90
CA LEU A 110 2.21 -1.97 5.03
C LEU A 110 2.40 -2.64 6.40
N LYS A 111 3.63 -2.66 6.93
CA LYS A 111 3.91 -3.18 8.29
C LYS A 111 3.20 -2.36 9.37
N GLN A 112 3.19 -1.03 9.24
CA GLN A 112 2.49 -0.15 10.18
C GLN A 112 0.98 -0.41 10.16
N ILE A 113 0.39 -0.60 8.97
CA ILE A 113 -1.02 -0.99 8.80
C ILE A 113 -1.29 -2.30 9.53
N LEU A 114 -0.48 -3.33 9.26
CA LEU A 114 -0.62 -4.65 9.88
C LEU A 114 -0.54 -4.57 11.40
N SER A 115 0.41 -3.80 11.94
CA SER A 115 0.56 -3.62 13.38
C SER A 115 -0.68 -2.98 14.02
N LYS A 116 -1.26 -1.94 13.40
CA LYS A 116 -2.49 -1.31 13.90
C LYS A 116 -3.68 -2.27 13.88
N LEU A 117 -3.83 -3.05 12.81
CA LEU A 117 -4.89 -4.06 12.70
C LEU A 117 -4.76 -5.15 13.77
N LEU A 118 -3.54 -5.60 14.06
CA LEU A 118 -3.27 -6.56 15.14
C LEU A 118 -3.61 -5.99 16.52
N THR A 119 -3.25 -4.74 16.79
CA THR A 119 -3.61 -4.07 18.05
C THR A 119 -5.13 -3.99 18.23
N GLU A 120 -5.86 -3.63 17.17
CA GLU A 120 -7.32 -3.53 17.23
C GLU A 120 -7.97 -4.92 17.40
N LEU A 121 -7.46 -5.94 16.72
CA LEU A 121 -7.90 -7.32 16.90
C LEU A 121 -7.74 -7.78 18.36
N ASN A 122 -6.57 -7.52 18.96
CA ASN A 122 -6.29 -7.85 20.35
C ASN A 122 -7.23 -7.09 21.32
N ARG A 123 -7.52 -5.82 21.03
CA ARG A 123 -8.48 -5.02 21.80
C ARG A 123 -9.88 -5.64 21.75
N LEU A 124 -10.37 -6.00 20.55
CA LEU A 124 -11.67 -6.65 20.38
C LEU A 124 -11.75 -8.01 21.08
N GLN A 125 -10.68 -8.81 21.03
CA GLN A 125 -10.61 -10.09 21.73
C GLN A 125 -10.64 -9.90 23.26
N SER A 126 -9.93 -8.89 23.78
CA SER A 126 -9.98 -8.53 25.21
C SER A 126 -11.40 -8.17 25.65
N ILE A 127 -12.07 -7.29 24.89
CA ILE A 127 -13.46 -6.91 25.15
C ILE A 127 -14.37 -8.15 25.13
N ARG A 128 -14.23 -9.03 24.14
CA ARG A 128 -15.02 -10.26 24.05
C ARG A 128 -14.83 -11.17 25.26
N LYS A 129 -13.59 -11.33 25.75
CA LYS A 129 -13.30 -12.10 26.97
C LYS A 129 -14.00 -11.50 28.19
N VAL A 130 -13.93 -10.17 28.35
CA VAL A 130 -14.60 -9.44 29.43
C VAL A 130 -16.12 -9.63 29.33
N THR A 131 -16.72 -9.40 28.16
CA THR A 131 -18.17 -9.59 27.94
C THR A 131 -18.61 -11.03 28.25
N ASN A 132 -17.84 -12.03 27.84
CA ASN A 132 -18.14 -13.43 28.14
C ASN A 132 -18.04 -13.74 29.64
N ALA A 133 -17.04 -13.19 30.34
CA ALA A 133 -16.91 -13.34 31.78
C ALA A 133 -18.10 -12.70 32.53
N TYR A 134 -18.54 -11.51 32.10
CA TYR A 134 -19.73 -10.86 32.66
C TYR A 134 -21.02 -11.66 32.42
N LYS A 135 -21.22 -12.19 31.21
CA LYS A 135 -22.36 -13.08 30.91
C LYS A 135 -22.35 -14.30 31.81
N ASN A 136 -21.21 -15.01 31.89
CA ASN A 136 -21.10 -16.23 32.67
C ASN A 136 -21.27 -15.99 34.18
N ASN A 137 -20.80 -14.86 34.72
CA ASN A 137 -21.04 -14.47 36.11
C ASN A 137 -22.50 -14.07 36.39
N GLN A 138 -23.21 -13.50 35.41
CA GLN A 138 -24.66 -13.26 35.56
C GLN A 138 -25.47 -14.56 35.55
N PHE A 139 -25.03 -15.57 34.79
CA PHE A 139 -25.67 -16.89 34.81
C PHE A 139 -25.35 -17.70 36.09
N SER A 140 -24.20 -17.50 36.73
CA SER A 140 -23.84 -18.22 37.96
C SER A 140 -24.43 -17.62 39.25
N LEU A 141 -25.02 -16.42 39.18
CA LEU A 141 -25.67 -15.75 40.33
C LEU A 141 -27.20 -15.82 40.29
N GLY A 142 -27.78 -16.42 39.24
CA GLY A 142 -29.21 -16.68 39.12
C GLY A 142 -29.48 -18.14 38.78
N GLY A 143 -29.54 -19.01 39.79
CA GLY A 143 -29.90 -20.43 39.67
C GLY A 143 -29.23 -21.31 40.71
#